data_AF-A0A7J6TLU8-F1
#
_entry.id   AF-A0A7J6TLU8-F1
#
_cell.length_a   1.000
_cell.length_b   1.000
_cell.length_c   1.000
_cell.angle_alpha   90.00
_cell.angle_beta   90.00
_cell.angle_gamma   90.00
#
_symmetry.space_group_name_H-M   'P 1'
#
loop_
_entity.id
_entity.type
_entity.pdbx_description
1 polymer ?
#
loop_
_entity_poly.entity_id
_entity_poly.type
_entity_poly.pdbx_seq_one_letter_code
_entity_poly.pdbx_strand_id
1 'polypeptide(L)'
;MYSVLQRRRRATQEAALSREAHLDMAPAHMDSEGEQYYERLLSRESSMVELSAARLMGNFIFLNDAAIPLQTQSALLRVAQEYPNGKFYSLGDDVNALFYVPAGEIADDEVCPADAFNAYMNYMKLTGR
;
A
#
# COMPACT_ATOMS: atom_id res chain seq x y z
N MET A 1 -0.44 -16.36 -11.26
CA MET A 1 0.44 -15.25 -11.69
C MET A 1 0.65 -15.24 -13.21
N TYR A 2 1.27 -16.27 -13.80
CA TYR A 2 1.57 -16.30 -15.24
C TYR A 2 0.35 -16.14 -16.16
N SER A 3 -0.81 -16.68 -15.80
CA SER A 3 -2.06 -16.50 -16.58
C SER A 3 -2.45 -15.02 -16.74
N VAL A 4 -2.27 -14.21 -15.69
CA VAL A 4 -2.55 -12.77 -15.71
C VAL A 4 -1.51 -12.03 -16.54
N LEU A 5 -0.22 -12.33 -16.34
CA LEU A 5 0.88 -11.70 -17.08
C LEU A 5 0.80 -11.98 -18.58
N GLN A 6 0.52 -13.23 -18.95
CA GLN A 6 0.36 -13.63 -20.35
C GLN A 6 -0.83 -12.96 -21.02
N ARG A 7 -1.96 -12.83 -20.31
CA ARG A 7 -3.13 -12.11 -20.81
C ARG A 7 -2.84 -10.62 -21.03
N ARG A 8 -2.12 -9.96 -20.12
CA ARG A 8 -1.73 -8.55 -20.27
C ARG A 8 -0.74 -8.34 -21.41
N ARG A 9 0.29 -9.19 -21.50
CA ARG A 9 1.24 -9.20 -22.61
C ARG A 9 0.54 -9.36 -23.96
N ARG A 10 -0.39 -10.31 -24.05
CA ARG A 10 -1.19 -10.52 -25.26
C ARG A 10 -1.98 -9.27 -25.65
N ALA A 11 -2.70 -8.68 -24.70
CA ALA A 11 -3.52 -7.49 -24.97
C ALA A 11 -2.68 -6.29 -25.44
N THR A 12 -1.51 -6.07 -24.83
CA THR A 12 -0.58 -5.00 -25.22
C THR A 12 0.05 -5.26 -26.59
N GLN A 13 0.48 -6.49 -26.85
CA GLN A 13 1.05 -6.90 -28.14
C GLN A 13 0.05 -6.75 -29.29
N GLU A 14 -1.19 -7.22 -29.10
CA GLU A 14 -2.25 -7.12 -30.11
C GLU A 14 -2.63 -5.66 -30.38
N ALA A 15 -2.71 -4.82 -29.35
CA ALA A 15 -3.01 -3.40 -29.51
C ALA A 15 -1.89 -2.62 -30.22
N ALA A 16 -0.63 -2.96 -29.95
CA ALA A 16 0.53 -2.32 -30.56
C ALA A 16 0.93 -2.91 -31.93
N LEU A 17 0.31 -4.02 -32.35
CA LEU A 17 0.71 -4.83 -33.51
C LEU A 17 2.22 -5.19 -33.48
N SER A 18 2.78 -5.40 -32.30
CA SER A 18 4.21 -5.65 -32.13
C SER A 18 4.56 -7.13 -32.31
N ARG A 19 5.73 -7.40 -32.90
CA ARG A 19 6.23 -8.77 -33.08
C ARG A 19 6.54 -9.44 -31.74
N GLU A 20 7.01 -8.66 -30.77
CA GLU A 20 7.35 -9.12 -29.44
C GLU A 20 6.82 -8.13 -28.39
N ALA A 21 6.45 -8.67 -27.24
CA ALA A 21 6.12 -7.93 -26.03
C ALA A 21 6.66 -8.73 -24.84
N HIS A 22 7.12 -8.05 -23.79
CA HIS A 22 7.66 -8.68 -22.59
C HIS A 22 6.57 -8.89 -21.55
N LEU A 23 6.80 -9.80 -20.60
CA LEU A 23 5.92 -9.94 -19.45
C LEU A 23 6.18 -8.79 -18.48
N ASP A 24 5.12 -8.24 -17.88
CA ASP A 24 5.26 -7.26 -16.81
C ASP A 24 6.12 -7.86 -15.69
N MET A 25 7.00 -7.05 -15.10
CA MET A 25 7.87 -7.43 -13.96
C MET A 25 8.81 -8.61 -14.27
N ALA A 26 9.20 -8.79 -15.53
CA ALA A 26 10.20 -9.76 -15.94
C ALA A 26 11.19 -9.13 -16.94
N PRO A 27 12.46 -9.57 -16.94
CA PRO A 27 13.42 -9.10 -17.93
C PRO A 27 13.11 -9.66 -19.31
N ALA A 28 13.61 -8.97 -20.35
CA ALA A 28 13.48 -9.42 -21.74
C ALA A 28 14.22 -10.75 -21.98
N HIS A 29 15.37 -10.92 -21.32
CA HIS A 29 16.21 -12.11 -21.42
C HIS A 29 16.38 -12.76 -20.04
N MET A 30 15.50 -13.72 -19.72
CA MET A 30 15.51 -14.39 -18.42
C MET A 30 16.85 -15.06 -18.13
N ASP A 31 17.41 -15.76 -19.12
CA ASP A 31 18.57 -16.63 -18.89
C ASP A 31 19.88 -15.87 -18.67
N SER A 32 19.99 -14.64 -19.19
CA SER A 32 21.20 -13.81 -19.05
C SER A 32 21.07 -12.70 -18.00
N GLU A 33 19.86 -12.19 -17.77
CA GLU A 33 19.63 -10.99 -16.93
C GLU A 33 18.66 -11.23 -15.77
N GLY A 34 18.11 -12.45 -15.64
CA GLY A 34 17.12 -12.83 -14.63
C GLY A 34 17.51 -12.42 -13.22
N GLU A 35 18.67 -12.89 -12.78
CA GLU A 35 19.16 -12.68 -11.41
C GLU A 35 19.36 -11.19 -11.09
N GLN A 36 20.06 -10.47 -11.98
CA GLN A 36 20.34 -9.04 -11.79
C GLN A 36 19.05 -8.19 -11.81
N TYR A 37 18.06 -8.56 -12.63
CA TYR A 37 16.79 -7.86 -12.67
C TYR A 37 16.04 -7.98 -11.34
N TYR A 38 15.92 -9.19 -10.81
CA TYR A 38 15.20 -9.42 -9.56
C TYR A 38 15.96 -8.86 -8.34
N GLU A 39 17.29 -8.90 -8.33
CA GLU A 39 18.10 -8.25 -7.30
C GLU A 39 17.86 -6.73 -7.26
N ARG A 40 17.83 -6.07 -8.43
CA ARG A 40 17.52 -4.64 -8.53
C ARG A 40 16.08 -4.32 -8.13
N LEU A 41 15.14 -5.19 -8.48
CA LEU A 41 13.74 -5.02 -8.12
C LEU A 41 13.56 -5.07 -6.60
N LEU A 42 14.11 -6.11 -5.95
CA LEU A 42 14.02 -6.31 -4.51
C LEU A 42 14.76 -5.22 -3.72
N SER A 43 15.96 -4.84 -4.16
CA SER A 43 16.72 -3.78 -3.48
C SER A 43 16.00 -2.43 -3.57
N ARG A 44 15.40 -2.11 -4.73
CA ARG A 44 14.55 -0.93 -4.87
C ARG A 44 13.34 -0.99 -3.95
N GLU A 45 12.63 -2.11 -3.92
CA GLU A 45 11.44 -2.28 -3.07
C GLU A 45 11.79 -2.13 -1.58
N SER A 46 12.87 -2.77 -1.12
CA SER A 46 13.36 -2.63 0.27
C SER A 46 13.62 -1.17 0.62
N SER A 47 14.36 -0.46 -0.23
CA SER A 47 14.69 0.95 0.01
C SER A 47 13.45 1.85 0.07
N MET A 48 12.41 1.56 -0.74
CA MET A 48 11.15 2.30 -0.71
C MET A 48 10.35 2.05 0.56
N VAL A 49 10.34 0.81 1.05
CA VAL A 49 9.69 0.44 2.32
C VAL A 49 10.42 1.09 3.50
N GLU A 50 11.74 1.04 3.54
CA GLU A 50 12.57 1.68 4.58
C GLU A 50 12.32 3.19 4.65
N LEU A 51 12.33 3.87 3.50
CA LEU A 51 12.05 5.31 3.44
C LEU A 51 10.63 5.63 3.90
N SER A 52 9.65 4.80 3.53
CA SER A 52 8.26 4.94 3.98
C SER A 52 8.15 4.76 5.48
N ALA A 53 8.79 3.73 6.04
CA ALA A 53 8.83 3.49 7.48
C ALA A 53 9.48 4.68 8.23
N ALA A 54 10.62 5.19 7.74
CA ALA A 54 11.27 6.36 8.32
C ALA A 54 10.37 7.60 8.32
N ARG A 55 9.65 7.85 7.22
CA ARG A 55 8.68 8.96 7.11
C ARG A 55 7.53 8.82 8.11
N LEU A 56 7.03 7.60 8.31
CA LEU A 56 5.95 7.32 9.26
C LEU A 56 6.45 7.42 10.72
N MET A 57 7.67 6.94 11.01
CA MET A 57 8.30 7.05 12.33
C MET A 57 8.51 8.50 12.74
N GLY A 58 8.87 9.39 11.80
CA GLY A 58 9.04 10.82 12.07
C GLY A 58 7.79 11.54 12.59
N ASN A 59 6.59 10.97 12.43
CA ASN A 59 5.34 11.50 12.99
C ASN A 59 4.72 10.55 14.03
N PHE A 60 5.45 9.56 14.53
CA PHE A 60 4.94 8.56 15.47
C PHE A 60 3.71 7.78 14.96
N ILE A 61 3.59 7.63 13.64
CA ILE A 61 2.47 6.90 12.99
C ILE A 61 2.87 5.53 12.45
N PHE A 62 4.14 5.14 12.59
CA PHE A 62 4.61 3.81 12.24
C PHE A 62 4.27 2.81 13.35
N LEU A 63 3.60 1.69 13.01
CA LEU A 63 3.24 0.60 13.92
C LEU A 63 2.57 1.08 15.23
N ASN A 64 1.67 2.05 15.12
CA ASN A 64 0.82 2.46 16.23
C ASN A 64 -0.51 1.71 16.15
N ASP A 65 -0.54 0.48 16.67
CA ASP A 65 -1.72 -0.39 16.55
C ASP A 65 -2.85 0.06 17.49
N ALA A 66 -2.51 0.77 18.57
CA ALA A 66 -3.47 1.27 19.54
C ALA A 66 -4.29 2.48 19.05
N ALA A 67 -3.87 3.14 17.96
CA ALA A 67 -4.57 4.32 17.45
C ALA A 67 -4.43 4.48 15.93
N ILE A 68 -5.52 4.88 15.28
CA ILE A 68 -5.54 5.16 13.84
C ILE A 68 -5.01 6.56 13.58
N PRO A 69 -3.90 6.74 12.83
CA PRO A 69 -3.37 8.05 12.51
C PRO A 69 -4.16 8.73 11.39
N LEU A 70 -4.41 10.03 11.55
CA LEU A 70 -5.23 10.85 10.66
C LEU A 70 -4.49 12.13 10.28
N GLN A 71 -4.29 12.33 8.97
CA GLN A 71 -3.65 13.54 8.44
C GLN A 71 -4.56 14.35 7.51
N THR A 72 -5.70 13.78 7.10
CA THR A 72 -6.61 14.41 6.14
C THR A 72 -8.04 14.38 6.65
N GLN A 73 -8.84 15.34 6.19
CA GLN A 73 -10.26 15.41 6.52
C GLN A 73 -11.04 14.18 6.00
N SER A 74 -10.66 13.64 4.84
CA SER A 74 -11.30 12.44 4.30
C SER A 74 -11.05 11.19 5.16
N ALA A 75 -9.84 11.06 5.73
CA ALA A 75 -9.54 9.98 6.66
C ALA A 75 -10.35 10.12 7.94
N LEU A 76 -10.50 11.34 8.47
CA LEU A 76 -11.34 11.63 9.64
C LEU A 76 -12.80 11.22 9.40
N LEU A 77 -13.38 11.61 8.26
CA LEU A 77 -14.76 11.27 7.92
C LEU A 77 -14.96 9.75 7.81
N ARG A 78 -13.99 9.05 7.20
CA ARG A 78 -14.05 7.58 7.08
C ARG A 78 -14.01 6.90 8.45
N VAL A 79 -13.09 7.31 9.31
CA VAL A 79 -12.97 6.73 10.66
C VAL A 79 -14.20 7.03 11.51
N ALA A 80 -14.78 8.23 11.40
CA ALA A 80 -16.01 8.57 12.11
C ALA A 80 -17.24 7.78 11.63
N GLN A 81 -17.26 7.35 10.36
CA GLN A 81 -18.32 6.49 9.82
C GLN A 81 -18.16 5.03 10.25
N GLU A 82 -16.92 4.54 10.24
CA GLU A 82 -16.58 3.13 10.50
C GLU A 82 -16.59 2.82 12.01
N TYR A 83 -16.11 3.76 12.81
CA TYR A 83 -16.04 3.67 14.26
C TYR A 83 -16.74 4.90 14.87
N PRO A 84 -18.07 4.89 15.04
CA PRO A 84 -18.82 6.09 15.47
C PRO A 84 -18.54 6.50 16.93
N ASN A 85 -18.02 5.59 17.74
CA ASN A 85 -17.70 5.84 19.14
C ASN A 85 -16.18 5.74 19.31
N GLY A 86 -15.54 6.77 19.87
CA GLY A 86 -14.09 6.81 20.10
C GLY A 86 -13.61 8.19 20.56
N LYS A 87 -12.30 8.33 20.73
CA LYS A 87 -11.66 9.57 21.20
C LYS A 87 -10.54 10.00 20.26
N PHE A 88 -10.43 11.31 20.05
CA PHE A 88 -9.33 11.92 19.33
C PHE A 88 -8.27 12.41 20.32
N TYR A 89 -7.01 12.15 20.00
CA TYR A 89 -5.84 12.64 20.71
C TYR A 89 -4.98 13.48 19.77
N SER A 90 -4.46 14.57 20.31
CA SER A 90 -3.45 15.42 19.67
C SER A 90 -2.22 15.47 20.56
N LEU A 91 -1.04 15.31 19.97
CA LEU A 91 0.25 15.33 20.68
C LEU A 91 0.93 16.71 20.63
N GLY A 92 0.21 17.75 20.18
CA GLY A 92 0.74 19.10 20.02
C GLY A 92 1.25 19.40 18.61
N ASP A 93 1.92 20.54 18.46
CA ASP A 93 2.28 21.09 17.14
C ASP A 93 3.47 20.36 16.46
N ASP A 94 4.23 19.57 17.22
CA ASP A 94 5.40 18.84 16.72
C ASP A 94 5.02 17.59 15.91
N VAL A 95 3.80 17.07 16.08
CA VAL A 95 3.31 15.85 15.41
C VAL A 95 2.24 16.22 14.40
N ASN A 96 2.54 16.03 13.11
CA ASN A 96 1.60 16.34 12.03
C ASN A 96 0.60 15.21 11.77
N ALA A 97 -0.06 14.74 12.82
CA ALA A 97 -1.13 13.75 12.76
C ALA A 97 -2.03 13.84 14.00
N LEU A 98 -3.32 13.59 13.81
CA LEU A 98 -4.26 13.29 14.90
C LEU A 98 -4.37 11.79 15.09
N PHE A 99 -4.61 11.34 16.30
CA PHE A 99 -4.75 9.92 16.61
C PHE A 99 -6.17 9.63 17.06
N TYR A 100 -6.81 8.64 16.44
CA TYR A 100 -8.14 8.19 16.81
C TYR A 100 -8.09 6.83 17.50
N VAL A 101 -8.71 6.73 18.67
CA VAL A 101 -8.85 5.49 19.43
C VAL A 101 -10.33 5.12 19.46
N PRO A 102 -10.74 4.05 18.74
CA PRO A 102 -12.11 3.54 18.80
C PRO A 102 -12.54 3.16 20.22
N ALA A 103 -13.84 3.31 20.53
CA ALA A 103 -14.40 2.90 21.81
C ALA A 103 -14.70 1.40 21.80
N GLY A 104 -13.97 0.65 22.62
CA GLY A 104 -14.04 -0.81 22.74
C GLY A 104 -12.67 -1.33 23.16
N GLU A 105 -12.57 -2.60 23.54
CA GLU A 105 -11.27 -3.27 23.40
C GLU A 105 -10.93 -3.17 21.91
N ILE A 106 -9.81 -2.53 21.60
CA ILE A 106 -9.16 -2.74 20.30
C ILE A 106 -8.81 -4.21 20.37
N ALA A 107 -9.76 -5.05 19.98
CA ALA A 107 -9.50 -6.45 19.84
C ALA A 107 -8.29 -6.50 18.92
N ASP A 108 -7.27 -7.22 19.35
CA ASP A 108 -6.22 -7.77 18.49
C ASP A 108 -6.85 -8.71 17.44
N ASP A 109 -7.99 -8.32 16.85
CA ASP A 109 -8.62 -8.91 15.70
C ASP A 109 -7.68 -8.60 14.55
N GLU A 110 -6.65 -9.44 14.41
CA GLU A 110 -5.72 -9.42 13.30
C GLU A 110 -6.51 -9.24 12.00
N VAL A 111 -6.34 -8.08 11.37
CA VAL A 111 -6.99 -7.82 10.09
C VAL A 111 -6.47 -8.84 9.09
N CYS A 112 -7.38 -9.59 8.48
CA CYS A 112 -7.00 -10.53 7.43
C CYS A 112 -6.21 -9.80 6.32
N PRO A 113 -5.02 -10.28 5.92
CA PRO A 113 -4.21 -9.61 4.90
C PRO A 113 -4.95 -9.40 3.57
N ALA A 114 -5.88 -10.29 3.23
CA ALA A 114 -6.70 -10.16 2.03
C ALA A 114 -7.65 -8.95 2.11
N ASP A 115 -8.26 -8.70 3.28
CA ASP A 115 -9.17 -7.58 3.49
C ASP A 115 -8.40 -6.26 3.52
N ALA A 116 -7.22 -6.23 4.14
CA ALA A 116 -6.32 -5.09 4.10
C ALA A 116 -5.92 -4.73 2.65
N PHE A 117 -5.54 -5.72 1.84
CA PHE A 117 -5.23 -5.52 0.43
C PHE A 117 -6.43 -5.00 -0.36
N ASN A 118 -7.62 -5.59 -0.15
CA ASN A 118 -8.83 -5.17 -0.83
C ASN A 118 -9.24 -3.73 -0.46
N ALA A 119 -9.16 -3.37 0.82
CA ALA A 119 -9.44 -2.02 1.30
C ALA A 119 -8.48 -0.98 0.68
N TYR A 120 -7.19 -1.30 0.61
CA TYR A 120 -6.18 -0.48 -0.03
C TYR A 120 -6.43 -0.31 -1.54
N MET A 121 -6.67 -1.42 -2.25
CA MET A 121 -6.92 -1.38 -3.70
C MET A 121 -8.23 -0.67 -4.05
N ASN A 122 -9.26 -0.78 -3.21
CA ASN A 122 -10.51 -0.04 -3.39
C ASN A 122 -10.29 1.47 -3.23
N TYR A 123 -9.46 1.88 -2.29
CA TYR A 123 -9.07 3.29 -2.15
C TYR A 123 -8.25 3.79 -3.36
N MET A 124 -7.31 3.00 -3.87
CA MET A 124 -6.55 3.36 -5.08
C MET A 124 -7.45 3.52 -6.30
N LYS A 125 -8.40 2.60 -6.50
CA LYS A 125 -9.42 2.72 -7.55
C LYS A 125 -10.29 3.96 -7.40
N LEU A 126 -10.72 4.29 -6.18
CA LEU A 126 -11.51 5.50 -5.90
C LEU A 126 -10.73 6.78 -6.24
N THR A 127 -9.43 6.79 -5.95
CA THR A 127 -8.56 7.95 -6.20
C THR A 127 -8.02 8.00 -7.64
N GLY A 128 -8.28 6.98 -8.45
CA GLY A 128 -7.88 6.91 -9.85
C GLY A 128 -6.37 6.71 -10.07
N ARG A 129 -5.69 6.10 -9.08
CA ARG A 129 -4.26 5.80 -9.13
C ARG A 129 -4.00 4.30 -9.26
#